data_AF-A0A7Y0D8I2-F1
#
_entry.id   AF-A0A7Y0D8I2-F1
#
_cell.length_a   1.000
_cell.length_b   1.000
_cell.length_c   1.000
_cell.angle_alpha   90.00
_cell.angle_beta   90.00
_cell.angle_gamma   90.00
#
_symmetry.space_group_name_H-M   'P 1'
#
loop_
_entity.id
_entity.type
_entity.pdbx_description
1 polymer ?
#
loop_
_entity_poly.entity_id
_entity_poly.type
_entity_poly.pdbx_seq_one_letter_code
_entity_poly.pdbx_strand_id
1 'polypeptide(L)'
;VKVWALVEVVLLVAIVAIRYGRSAAWRWAAGCATALAVVVGPFALLAPGSMLHDVVGAQLHRPRPRGAFLDAIVMRVGAFEPIAGLGGRWPEALVVGVIALVAGGLLVALVRLVRRFRTPPHRWPEPVWWLVIGAAHVAALAVAPSHYLHYDAFVTVPLALVLGTGAGWGARRIVGRAAGIGLSAVLAAVLVTLASTLPALSPGAGVSATVLDREAHGCVWVREVQFLIVADLSRRQIERGCPGQPDLFGMTIATYSEPDPAAALAALDRDLAQQLALSDVAFLQAHDPRQDLGPVARRYLARHFVAGPTTGSVQIWRRTDPVGALG
;
A
#
# COMPACT_ATOMS: atom_id res chain seq x y z
N VAL A 1 11.12 1.71 -0.21
CA VAL A 1 10.57 1.67 1.17
C VAL A 1 9.93 3.01 1.44
N LYS A 2 8.65 3.04 1.85
CA LYS A 2 7.98 4.31 2.20
C LYS A 2 8.71 4.90 3.40
N VAL A 3 9.39 6.04 3.24
CA VAL A 3 10.14 6.72 4.32
C VAL A 3 9.25 6.93 5.57
N TRP A 4 7.94 7.02 5.37
CA TRP A 4 6.90 7.07 6.40
C TRP A 4 6.93 5.89 7.39
N ALA A 5 7.38 4.70 6.99
CA ALA A 5 7.55 3.57 7.91
C ALA A 5 8.60 3.86 9.01
N LEU A 6 9.54 4.78 8.77
CA LEU A 6 10.48 5.23 9.81
C LEU A 6 9.78 6.00 10.92
N VAL A 7 8.62 6.62 10.66
CA VAL A 7 7.83 7.30 11.70
C VAL A 7 7.47 6.30 12.79
N GLU A 8 6.97 5.12 12.42
CA GLU A 8 6.61 4.07 13.37
C GLU A 8 7.83 3.58 14.16
N VAL A 9 8.95 3.30 13.48
CA VAL A 9 10.19 2.85 14.12
C VAL A 9 10.70 3.88 15.12
N VAL A 10 10.81 5.16 14.72
CA VAL A 10 11.28 6.25 15.59
C VAL A 10 10.35 6.42 16.78
N LEU A 11 9.04 6.36 16.55
CA LEU A 11 8.05 6.55 17.59
C LEU A 11 8.08 5.39 18.59
N LEU A 12 8.22 4.15 18.13
CA LEU A 12 8.38 2.99 19.01
C LEU A 12 9.70 3.04 19.81
N VAL A 13 10.83 3.43 19.21
CA VAL A 13 12.08 3.68 19.95
C VAL A 13 11.85 4.72 21.05
N ALA A 14 11.20 5.84 20.72
CA ALA A 14 10.92 6.91 21.68
C ALA A 14 10.01 6.42 22.82
N ILE A 15 8.95 5.68 22.50
CA ILE A 15 8.05 5.08 23.50
C ILE A 15 8.82 4.13 24.40
N VAL A 16 9.67 3.26 23.83
CA VAL A 16 10.49 2.33 24.61
C VAL A 16 11.48 3.09 25.51
N ALA A 17 12.12 4.15 25.00
CA ALA A 17 13.03 4.99 25.78
C ALA A 17 12.33 5.65 26.96
N ILE A 18 11.12 6.17 26.74
CA ILE A 18 10.32 6.83 27.75
C ILE A 18 9.82 5.84 28.80
N ARG A 19 9.34 4.66 28.41
CA ARG A 19 8.70 3.70 29.32
C ARG A 19 9.68 2.77 30.04
N TYR A 20 10.75 2.37 29.35
CA TYR A 20 11.66 1.31 29.80
C TYR A 20 13.12 1.78 29.88
N GLY A 21 13.40 3.05 29.57
CA GLY A 21 14.71 3.66 29.69
C GLY A 21 15.61 3.47 28.46
N ARG A 22 16.74 4.17 28.47
CA ARG A 22 17.67 4.26 27.32
C ARG A 22 18.26 2.92 26.89
N SER A 23 18.55 2.03 27.83
CA SER A 23 19.11 0.70 27.54
C SER A 23 18.14 -0.17 26.73
N ALA A 24 16.86 -0.20 27.11
CA ALA A 24 15.84 -0.93 26.37
C ALA A 24 15.64 -0.35 24.95
N ALA A 25 15.66 0.99 24.82
CA ALA A 25 15.55 1.65 23.53
C ALA A 25 16.71 1.30 22.60
N TRP A 26 17.94 1.26 23.11
CA TRP A 26 19.10 0.85 22.33
C TRP A 26 19.02 -0.59 21.87
N ARG A 27 18.57 -1.52 22.71
CA ARG A 27 18.36 -2.92 22.33
C ARG A 27 17.32 -3.04 21.22
N TRP A 28 16.23 -2.27 21.32
CA TRP A 28 15.18 -2.26 20.30
C TRP A 28 15.68 -1.66 18.98
N ALA A 29 16.33 -0.50 19.03
CA ALA A 29 16.93 0.14 17.86
C ALA A 29 17.99 -0.74 17.18
N ALA A 30 18.83 -1.42 17.96
CA ALA A 30 19.82 -2.37 17.45
C ALA A 30 19.15 -3.56 16.75
N GLY A 31 18.04 -4.08 17.29
CA GLY A 31 17.22 -5.11 16.64
C GLY A 31 16.67 -4.65 15.29
N CYS A 32 16.12 -3.44 15.23
CA CYS A 32 15.64 -2.84 13.97
C CYS A 32 16.77 -2.64 12.96
N ALA A 33 17.92 -2.12 13.39
CA ALA A 33 19.08 -1.94 12.53
C ALA A 33 19.62 -3.28 12.00
N THR A 34 19.64 -4.31 12.84
CA THR A 34 20.05 -5.67 12.45
C THR A 34 19.10 -6.25 11.42
N ALA A 35 17.79 -6.17 11.65
CA ALA A 35 16.79 -6.64 10.69
C ALA A 35 16.90 -5.89 9.35
N LEU A 36 17.08 -4.57 9.40
CA LEU A 36 17.31 -3.75 8.20
C LEU A 36 18.58 -4.20 7.47
N ALA A 37 19.70 -4.39 8.16
CA ALA A 37 20.96 -4.82 7.57
C ALA A 37 20.86 -6.23 6.95
N VAL A 38 20.17 -7.17 7.59
CA VAL A 38 19.98 -8.52 7.05
C VAL A 38 19.14 -8.51 5.78
N VAL A 39 18.05 -7.72 5.76
CA VAL A 39 17.13 -7.68 4.62
C VAL A 39 17.67 -6.82 3.48
N VAL A 40 18.23 -5.65 3.78
CA VAL A 40 18.64 -4.64 2.79
C VAL A 40 20.11 -4.75 2.42
N GLY A 41 20.95 -5.28 3.33
CA GLY A 41 22.40 -5.39 3.15
C GLY A 41 22.82 -6.06 1.83
N PRO A 42 22.25 -7.21 1.43
CA PRO A 42 22.61 -7.83 0.15
C PRO A 42 22.40 -6.91 -1.05
N PHE A 43 21.32 -6.14 -1.08
CA PHE A 43 21.03 -5.20 -2.17
C PHE A 43 21.96 -3.99 -2.15
N ALA A 44 22.26 -3.47 -0.96
CA ALA A 44 23.19 -2.37 -0.79
C ALA A 44 24.63 -2.76 -1.17
N LEU A 45 25.02 -4.02 -0.97
CA LEU A 45 26.34 -4.54 -1.37
C LEU A 45 26.43 -4.77 -2.88
N LEU A 46 25.36 -5.25 -3.52
CA LEU A 46 25.36 -5.56 -4.96
C LEU A 46 25.15 -4.32 -5.85
N ALA A 47 24.35 -3.35 -5.40
CA ALA A 47 24.00 -2.17 -6.20
C ALA A 47 23.79 -0.91 -5.32
N PRO A 48 24.83 -0.38 -4.64
CA PRO A 48 24.68 0.70 -3.66
C PRO A 48 24.09 1.98 -4.25
N GLY A 49 24.55 2.38 -5.45
CA GLY A 49 24.10 3.60 -6.12
C GLY A 49 22.61 3.52 -6.50
N SER A 50 22.22 2.46 -7.22
CA SER A 50 20.83 2.23 -7.62
C SER A 50 19.92 2.06 -6.40
N MET A 51 20.35 1.32 -5.38
CA MET A 51 19.57 1.14 -4.16
C MET A 51 19.27 2.47 -3.45
N LEU A 52 20.27 3.34 -3.28
CA LEU A 52 20.07 4.64 -2.65
C LEU A 52 19.20 5.56 -3.52
N HIS A 53 19.46 5.59 -4.83
CA HIS A 53 18.67 6.36 -5.77
C HIS A 53 17.19 5.95 -5.74
N ASP A 54 16.89 4.65 -5.83
CA ASP A 54 15.53 4.15 -6.00
C ASP A 54 14.76 4.08 -4.67
N VAL A 55 15.43 3.75 -3.57
CA VAL A 55 14.77 3.59 -2.26
C VAL A 55 14.66 4.89 -1.50
N VAL A 56 15.68 5.75 -1.56
CA VAL A 56 15.74 7.02 -0.81
C VAL A 56 15.48 8.20 -1.73
N GLY A 57 16.27 8.33 -2.81
CA GLY A 57 16.20 9.44 -3.75
C GLY A 57 14.82 9.62 -4.36
N ALA A 58 14.27 8.58 -4.97
CA ALA A 58 12.98 8.60 -5.65
C ALA A 58 11.80 8.84 -4.67
N GLN A 59 11.96 8.49 -3.39
CA GLN A 59 10.94 8.76 -2.36
C GLN A 59 10.99 10.21 -1.88
N LEU A 60 12.19 10.78 -1.70
CA LEU A 60 12.37 12.16 -1.22
C LEU A 60 12.08 13.19 -2.32
N HIS A 61 12.36 12.88 -3.58
CA HIS A 61 12.20 13.79 -4.72
C HIS A 61 10.88 13.58 -5.48
N ARG A 62 9.94 12.83 -4.89
CA ARG A 62 8.66 12.58 -5.55
C ARG A 62 7.92 13.90 -5.77
N PRO A 63 7.53 14.25 -7.00
CA PRO A 63 6.83 15.50 -7.25
C PRO A 63 5.56 15.55 -6.42
N ARG A 64 5.33 16.70 -5.79
CA ARG A 64 4.03 16.98 -5.17
C ARG A 64 3.07 17.41 -6.28
N PRO A 65 1.84 16.87 -6.34
CA PRO A 65 0.82 17.39 -7.23
C PRO A 65 0.72 18.91 -7.06
N ARG A 66 0.71 19.66 -8.18
CA ARG A 66 0.54 21.11 -8.15
C ARG A 66 -0.89 21.42 -7.69
N GLY A 67 -1.05 22.02 -6.51
CA GLY A 67 -2.33 22.37 -5.91
C GLY A 67 -2.13 22.87 -4.47
N ALA A 68 -3.11 23.61 -3.92
CA ALA A 68 -3.02 24.01 -2.52
C ALA A 68 -3.04 22.75 -1.65
N PHE A 69 -2.27 22.73 -0.56
CA PHE A 69 -2.28 21.64 0.44
C PHE A 69 -3.71 21.22 0.84
N LEU A 70 -4.64 22.16 0.81
CA LEU A 70 -6.08 21.95 1.02
C LEU A 70 -6.74 21.11 -0.07
N ASP A 71 -6.47 21.32 -1.36
CA ASP A 71 -7.02 20.51 -2.44
C ASP A 71 -6.54 19.06 -2.35
N ALA A 72 -5.27 18.86 -1.97
CA ALA A 72 -4.73 17.53 -1.72
C ALA A 72 -5.41 16.85 -0.53
N ILE A 73 -5.70 17.59 0.55
CA ILE A 73 -6.46 17.06 1.69
C ILE A 73 -7.90 16.76 1.30
N VAL A 74 -8.59 17.66 0.59
CA VAL A 74 -9.97 17.48 0.14
C VAL A 74 -10.08 16.29 -0.80
N MET A 75 -9.17 16.14 -1.75
CA MET A 75 -9.09 14.95 -2.61
C MET A 75 -8.84 13.68 -1.80
N ARG A 76 -7.99 13.71 -0.77
CA ARG A 76 -7.73 12.54 0.10
C ARG A 76 -8.95 12.20 0.97
N VAL A 77 -9.65 13.21 1.48
CA VAL A 77 -10.90 13.04 2.25
C VAL A 77 -12.01 12.49 1.34
N GLY A 78 -12.15 13.02 0.12
CA GLY A 78 -13.05 12.49 -0.91
C GLY A 78 -12.63 11.11 -1.42
N ALA A 79 -11.36 10.74 -1.32
CA ALA A 79 -10.87 9.40 -1.65
C ALA A 79 -11.22 8.35 -0.57
N PHE A 80 -11.75 8.73 0.60
CA PHE A 80 -12.45 7.80 1.49
C PHE A 80 -13.87 7.47 1.02
N GLU A 81 -14.39 8.19 0.02
CA GLU A 81 -15.76 8.04 -0.49
C GLU A 81 -15.96 6.77 -1.34
N PRO A 82 -14.95 6.23 -2.04
CA PRO A 82 -14.98 4.86 -2.54
C PRO A 82 -14.05 3.99 -1.68
N ILE A 83 -14.55 3.52 -0.54
CA ILE A 83 -14.17 2.18 -0.06
C ILE A 83 -14.74 1.23 -1.12
N ALA A 84 -13.99 1.09 -2.23
CA ALA A 84 -14.41 0.66 -3.56
C ALA A 84 -14.93 -0.78 -3.64
N GLY A 85 -14.99 -1.48 -2.52
CA GLY A 85 -15.65 -2.77 -2.40
C GLY A 85 -17.14 -2.68 -2.08
N LEU A 86 -17.59 -1.72 -1.26
CA LEU A 86 -18.87 -1.87 -0.58
C LEU A 86 -20.13 -1.57 -1.41
N GLY A 87 -20.02 -1.19 -2.68
CA GLY A 87 -21.15 -1.01 -3.61
C GLY A 87 -22.23 -0.01 -3.16
N GLY A 88 -22.02 0.67 -2.03
CA GLY A 88 -23.03 1.47 -1.35
C GLY A 88 -22.41 2.78 -0.92
N ARG A 89 -23.08 3.87 -1.30
CA ARG A 89 -22.91 5.18 -0.70
C ARG A 89 -23.08 4.99 0.80
N TRP A 90 -22.00 4.97 1.56
CA TRP A 90 -22.15 5.28 2.98
C TRP A 90 -22.79 6.66 3.03
N PRO A 91 -23.86 6.87 3.82
CA PRO A 91 -24.34 8.21 4.05
C PRO A 91 -23.13 9.04 4.47
N GLU A 92 -22.86 10.17 3.82
CA GLU A 92 -21.74 11.07 4.15
C GLU A 92 -21.68 11.32 5.67
N ALA A 93 -22.85 11.35 6.32
CA ALA A 93 -23.04 11.40 7.76
C ALA A 93 -22.29 10.34 8.57
N LEU A 94 -22.08 9.11 8.07
CA LEU A 94 -21.30 8.09 8.76
C LEU A 94 -19.80 8.32 8.62
N VAL A 95 -19.29 8.69 7.44
CA VAL A 95 -17.88 9.03 7.26
C VAL A 95 -17.53 10.23 8.14
N VAL A 96 -18.37 11.27 8.08
CA VAL A 96 -18.29 12.45 8.97
C VAL A 96 -18.43 12.03 10.42
N GLY A 97 -19.33 11.11 10.76
CA GLY A 97 -19.52 10.60 12.12
C GLY A 97 -18.29 9.86 12.66
N VAL A 98 -17.64 9.02 11.86
CA VAL A 98 -16.41 8.30 12.22
C VAL A 98 -15.25 9.29 12.36
N ILE A 99 -15.09 10.22 11.42
CA ILE A 99 -14.08 11.27 11.50
C ILE A 99 -14.30 12.13 12.75
N ALA A 100 -15.53 12.56 13.02
CA ALA A 100 -15.88 13.34 14.20
C ALA A 100 -15.68 12.56 15.50
N LEU A 101 -15.95 11.25 15.51
CA LEU A 101 -15.68 10.37 16.66
C LEU A 101 -14.18 10.22 16.90
N VAL A 102 -13.39 10.00 15.85
CA VAL A 102 -11.93 9.88 15.93
C VAL A 102 -11.31 11.21 16.34
N ALA A 103 -11.70 12.32 15.70
CA ALA A 103 -11.24 13.66 16.02
C ALA A 103 -11.67 14.09 17.43
N GLY A 104 -12.92 13.82 17.82
CA GLY A 104 -13.43 14.06 19.17
C GLY A 104 -12.73 13.20 20.22
N GLY A 105 -12.47 11.92 19.92
CA GLY A 105 -11.69 11.01 20.76
C GLY A 105 -10.24 11.46 20.93
N LEU A 106 -9.59 11.88 19.84
CA LEU A 106 -8.26 12.49 19.83
C LEU A 106 -8.24 13.79 20.63
N LEU A 107 -9.24 14.66 20.46
CA LEU A 107 -9.36 15.92 21.20
C LEU A 107 -9.57 15.68 22.69
N VAL A 108 -10.46 14.75 23.09
CA VAL A 108 -10.68 14.38 24.49
C VAL A 108 -9.41 13.75 25.08
N ALA A 109 -8.72 12.91 24.32
CA ALA A 109 -7.45 12.34 24.72
C ALA A 109 -6.38 13.41 24.91
N LEU A 110 -6.26 14.35 23.97
CA LEU A 110 -5.32 15.47 24.01
C LEU A 110 -5.65 16.40 25.18
N VAL A 111 -6.91 16.75 25.41
CA VAL A 111 -7.36 17.55 26.57
C VAL A 111 -7.07 16.82 27.88
N ARG A 112 -7.28 15.50 27.93
CA ARG A 112 -6.89 14.69 29.10
C ARG A 112 -5.39 14.63 29.27
N LEU A 113 -4.61 14.52 28.19
CA LEU A 113 -3.15 14.56 28.18
C LEU A 113 -2.66 15.89 28.73
N VAL A 114 -3.28 16.98 28.27
CA VAL A 114 -2.97 18.35 28.65
C VAL A 114 -3.28 18.58 30.13
N ARG A 115 -4.45 18.15 30.57
CA ARG A 115 -4.83 18.17 32.00
C ARG A 115 -3.97 17.23 32.85
N ARG A 116 -3.44 16.16 32.26
CA ARG A 116 -2.46 15.23 32.85
C ARG A 116 -1.01 15.65 32.64
N PHE A 117 -0.67 16.87 32.19
CA PHE A 117 0.74 17.29 32.12
C PHE A 117 1.48 17.28 33.49
N ARG A 118 0.78 16.99 34.60
CA ARG A 118 1.41 16.62 35.89
C ARG A 118 1.88 15.16 35.98
N THR A 119 1.34 14.24 35.17
CA THR A 119 1.74 12.83 35.13
C THR A 119 2.89 12.66 34.13
N PRO A 120 4.06 12.20 34.56
CA PRO A 120 5.20 12.04 33.67
C PRO A 120 4.91 10.98 32.59
N PRO A 121 5.40 11.17 31.34
CA PRO A 121 5.07 10.31 30.19
C PRO A 121 5.27 8.81 30.42
N HIS A 122 6.28 8.40 31.17
CA HIS A 122 6.55 6.98 31.48
C HIS A 122 5.39 6.28 32.23
N ARG A 123 4.46 7.04 32.83
CA ARG A 123 3.27 6.53 33.54
C ARG A 123 1.98 6.66 32.73
N TRP A 124 2.04 7.10 31.48
CA TRP A 124 0.86 7.19 30.65
C TRP A 124 0.27 5.79 30.39
N PRO A 125 -1.07 5.65 30.46
CA PRO A 125 -1.71 4.36 30.20
C PRO A 125 -1.60 3.98 28.72
N GLU A 126 -1.63 2.69 28.41
CA GLU A 126 -1.47 2.16 27.04
C GLU A 126 -2.36 2.80 25.97
N PRO A 127 -3.66 3.08 26.20
CA PRO A 127 -4.51 3.71 25.19
C PRO A 127 -4.00 5.08 24.73
N VAL A 128 -3.31 5.82 25.61
CA VAL A 128 -2.70 7.11 25.26
C VAL A 128 -1.57 6.91 24.26
N TRP A 129 -0.77 5.85 24.42
CA TRP A 129 0.30 5.54 23.48
C TRP A 129 -0.25 5.11 22.11
N TRP A 130 -1.34 4.35 22.06
CA TRP A 130 -2.01 4.01 20.79
C TRP A 130 -2.58 5.24 20.09
N LEU A 131 -3.12 6.20 20.85
CA LEU A 131 -3.57 7.49 20.32
C LEU A 131 -2.40 8.31 19.78
N VAL A 132 -1.25 8.35 20.46
CA VAL A 132 -0.04 9.04 19.97
C VAL A 132 0.45 8.40 18.67
N ILE A 133 0.48 7.06 18.59
CA ILE A 133 0.84 6.34 17.37
C ILE A 133 -0.14 6.67 16.23
N GLY A 134 -1.45 6.60 16.49
CA GLY A 134 -2.47 6.91 15.50
C GLY A 134 -2.39 8.35 15.01
N ALA A 135 -2.25 9.31 15.93
CA ALA A 135 -2.08 10.73 15.59
C ALA A 135 -0.83 10.98 14.74
N ALA A 136 0.29 10.32 15.06
CA ALA A 136 1.51 10.43 14.28
C ALA A 136 1.34 9.87 12.87
N HIS A 137 0.63 8.75 12.70
CA HIS A 137 0.32 8.19 11.37
C HIS A 137 -0.62 9.09 10.57
N VAL A 138 -1.67 9.63 11.19
CA VAL A 138 -2.57 10.61 10.54
C VAL A 138 -1.79 11.86 10.10
N ALA A 139 -0.95 12.40 10.98
CA ALA A 139 -0.10 13.54 10.65
C ALA A 139 0.87 13.22 9.50
N ALA A 140 1.52 12.05 9.54
CA ALA A 140 2.41 11.57 8.49
C ALA A 140 1.69 11.44 7.14
N LEU A 141 0.47 10.88 7.12
CA LEU A 141 -0.35 10.80 5.90
C LEU A 141 -0.80 12.17 5.40
N ALA A 142 -1.13 13.10 6.31
CA ALA A 142 -1.52 14.46 5.95
C ALA A 142 -0.35 15.21 5.26
N VAL A 143 0.88 15.06 5.77
CA VAL A 143 2.07 15.74 5.22
C VAL A 143 2.79 14.96 4.12
N ALA A 144 2.37 13.73 3.83
CA ALA A 144 3.00 12.92 2.80
C ALA A 144 2.92 13.60 1.42
N PRO A 145 4.01 13.64 0.63
CA PRO A 145 4.06 14.23 -0.70
C PRO A 145 3.21 13.44 -1.71
N SER A 146 3.03 12.14 -1.46
CA SER A 146 2.15 11.26 -2.22
C SER A 146 1.28 10.43 -1.27
N HIS A 147 -0.01 10.33 -1.57
CA HIS A 147 -0.97 9.49 -0.85
C HIS A 147 -1.61 8.49 -1.81
N TYR A 148 -1.85 7.28 -1.32
CA TYR A 148 -2.60 6.25 -2.02
C TYR A 148 -3.67 5.73 -1.08
N LEU A 149 -4.80 5.32 -1.63
CA LEU A 149 -5.91 4.75 -0.86
C LEU A 149 -5.47 3.67 0.14
N HIS A 150 -4.58 2.76 -0.28
CA HIS A 150 -4.10 1.69 0.60
C HIS A 150 -3.17 2.18 1.73
N TYR A 151 -2.78 3.46 1.76
CA TYR A 151 -1.97 4.02 2.86
C TYR A 151 -2.85 4.28 4.09
N ASP A 152 -4.16 4.40 3.93
CA ASP A 152 -5.07 4.57 5.04
C ASP A 152 -5.08 3.34 5.97
N ALA A 153 -4.67 2.18 5.43
CA ALA A 153 -4.42 0.96 6.19
C ALA A 153 -3.40 1.15 7.34
N PHE A 154 -2.46 2.08 7.21
CA PHE A 154 -1.49 2.38 8.26
C PHE A 154 -2.12 2.98 9.52
N VAL A 155 -3.29 3.63 9.38
CA VAL A 155 -4.02 4.21 10.51
C VAL A 155 -5.03 3.20 11.08
N THR A 156 -5.40 2.16 10.33
CA THR A 156 -6.36 1.14 10.76
C THR A 156 -5.92 0.42 12.03
N VAL A 157 -4.65 0.03 12.14
CA VAL A 157 -4.12 -0.68 13.32
C VAL A 157 -4.21 0.17 14.60
N PRO A 158 -3.64 1.38 14.66
CA PRO A 158 -3.77 2.20 15.87
C PRO A 158 -5.22 2.58 16.15
N LEU A 159 -6.05 2.84 15.14
CA LEU A 159 -7.49 3.07 15.36
C LEU A 159 -8.17 1.85 15.98
N ALA A 160 -7.92 0.64 15.48
CA ALA A 160 -8.50 -0.58 16.03
C ALA A 160 -8.10 -0.77 17.50
N LEU A 161 -6.85 -0.49 17.86
CA LEU A 161 -6.37 -0.54 19.24
C LEU A 161 -7.04 0.51 20.12
N VAL A 162 -7.19 1.75 19.64
CA VAL A 162 -7.86 2.84 20.38
C VAL A 162 -9.35 2.52 20.58
N LEU A 163 -10.03 2.08 19.53
CA LEU A 163 -11.46 1.73 19.58
C LEU A 163 -11.69 0.52 20.49
N GLY A 164 -10.88 -0.53 20.35
CA GLY A 164 -10.97 -1.74 21.19
C GLY A 164 -10.70 -1.44 22.67
N THR A 165 -9.68 -0.63 22.98
CA THR A 165 -9.39 -0.22 24.36
C THR A 165 -10.49 0.67 24.94
N GLY A 166 -11.05 1.59 24.14
CA GLY A 166 -12.18 2.44 24.51
C GLY A 166 -13.46 1.63 24.78
N ALA A 167 -13.81 0.73 23.87
CA ALA A 167 -14.96 -0.17 24.00
C ALA A 167 -14.83 -1.04 25.26
N GLY A 168 -13.67 -1.69 25.47
CA GLY A 168 -13.43 -2.50 26.66
C GLY A 168 -13.50 -1.68 27.96
N TRP A 169 -13.06 -0.43 27.94
CA TRP A 169 -13.17 0.46 29.11
C TRP A 169 -14.62 0.88 29.40
N GLY A 170 -15.37 1.26 28.36
CA GLY A 170 -16.79 1.62 28.48
C GLY A 170 -17.64 0.44 28.93
N ALA A 171 -17.43 -0.73 28.33
CA ALA A 171 -18.13 -1.97 28.67
C ALA A 171 -17.94 -2.35 30.15
N ARG A 172 -16.70 -2.25 30.66
CA ARG A 172 -16.40 -2.48 32.10
C ARG A 172 -17.07 -1.48 33.04
N ARG A 173 -17.30 -0.25 32.58
CA ARG A 173 -17.93 0.82 33.37
C ARG A 173 -19.45 0.72 33.42
N ILE A 174 -20.08 0.29 32.33
CA ILE A 174 -21.54 0.34 32.17
C ILE A 174 -22.21 -0.97 32.57
N VAL A 175 -21.64 -2.13 32.26
CA VAL A 175 -22.41 -3.39 32.26
C VAL A 175 -21.92 -4.44 33.27
N GLY A 176 -20.93 -4.11 34.12
CA GLY A 176 -20.26 -5.12 34.96
C GLY A 176 -19.38 -6.08 34.14
N ARG A 177 -18.48 -6.82 34.81
CA ARG A 177 -17.42 -7.60 34.13
C ARG A 177 -17.94 -8.64 33.14
N ALA A 178 -19.03 -9.34 33.45
CA ALA A 178 -19.54 -10.44 32.63
C ALA A 178 -20.22 -9.95 31.33
N ALA A 179 -21.09 -8.95 31.42
CA ALA A 179 -21.78 -8.43 30.24
C ALA A 179 -20.87 -7.56 29.36
N GLY A 180 -19.80 -6.97 29.94
CA GLY A 180 -18.79 -6.28 29.14
C GLY A 180 -17.97 -7.21 28.23
N ILE A 181 -17.75 -8.47 28.64
CA ILE A 181 -17.14 -9.50 27.80
C ILE A 181 -18.09 -9.87 26.65
N GLY A 182 -19.38 -10.06 26.94
CA GLY A 182 -20.40 -10.35 25.92
C GLY A 182 -20.50 -9.26 24.86
N LEU A 183 -20.60 -7.98 25.27
CA LEU A 183 -20.65 -6.86 24.34
C LEU A 183 -19.38 -6.75 23.47
N SER A 184 -18.21 -6.96 24.05
CA SER A 184 -16.94 -6.92 23.32
C SER A 184 -16.84 -8.05 22.30
N ALA A 185 -17.29 -9.26 22.66
CA ALA A 185 -17.33 -10.41 21.75
C ALA A 185 -18.32 -10.19 20.60
N VAL A 186 -19.50 -9.62 20.87
CA VAL A 186 -20.48 -9.25 19.84
C VAL A 186 -19.92 -8.17 18.92
N LEU A 187 -19.29 -7.12 19.45
CA LEU A 187 -18.70 -6.06 18.65
C LEU A 187 -17.55 -6.60 17.77
N ALA A 188 -16.71 -7.48 18.31
CA ALA A 188 -15.66 -8.15 17.56
C ALA A 188 -16.24 -9.05 16.47
N ALA A 189 -17.28 -9.83 16.76
CA ALA A 189 -17.96 -10.67 15.78
C ALA A 189 -18.60 -9.83 14.66
N VAL A 190 -19.24 -8.70 15.00
CA VAL A 190 -19.80 -7.75 14.03
C VAL A 190 -18.69 -7.14 13.18
N LEU A 191 -17.58 -6.69 13.76
CA LEU A 191 -16.45 -6.13 13.01
C LEU A 191 -15.79 -7.17 12.10
N VAL A 192 -15.58 -8.40 12.58
CA VAL A 192 -15.05 -9.51 11.77
C VAL A 192 -16.01 -9.84 10.63
N THR A 193 -17.32 -9.91 10.91
CA THR A 193 -18.34 -10.15 9.89
C THR A 193 -18.34 -9.03 8.87
N LEU A 194 -18.37 -7.77 9.32
CA LEU A 194 -18.34 -6.59 8.44
C LEU A 194 -17.08 -6.62 7.58
N ALA A 195 -15.90 -6.85 8.17
CA ALA A 195 -14.61 -6.95 7.48
C ALA A 195 -14.54 -8.14 6.50
N SER A 196 -15.20 -9.26 6.81
CA SER A 196 -15.31 -10.42 5.91
C SER A 196 -16.33 -10.22 4.79
N THR A 197 -17.29 -9.32 4.98
CA THR A 197 -18.30 -8.93 3.97
C THR A 197 -17.91 -7.68 3.20
N LEU A 198 -16.90 -6.92 3.64
CA LEU A 198 -16.18 -6.00 2.78
C LEU A 198 -15.63 -6.88 1.66
N PRO A 199 -16.12 -6.76 0.41
CA PRO A 199 -15.45 -7.47 -0.65
C PRO A 199 -14.01 -6.99 -0.62
N ALA A 200 -13.08 -7.95 -0.68
CA ALA A 200 -11.65 -7.69 -0.65
C ALA A 200 -11.40 -6.39 -1.43
N LEU A 201 -10.82 -5.38 -0.78
CA LEU A 201 -10.76 -4.01 -1.30
C LEU A 201 -9.94 -3.85 -2.59
N SER A 202 -9.52 -4.96 -3.15
CA SER A 202 -9.51 -5.14 -4.58
C SER A 202 -10.16 -6.51 -4.82
N PRO A 203 -11.20 -6.65 -5.64
CA PRO A 203 -11.31 -7.88 -6.38
C PRO A 203 -10.03 -7.89 -7.22
N GLY A 204 -8.92 -8.40 -6.65
CA GLY A 204 -7.97 -9.15 -7.43
C GLY A 204 -8.90 -10.14 -8.11
N ALA A 205 -9.16 -9.88 -9.39
CA ALA A 205 -10.50 -10.05 -9.92
C ALA A 205 -10.96 -11.51 -9.88
N GLY A 206 -12.06 -11.87 -10.53
CA GLY A 206 -12.37 -13.28 -10.77
C GLY A 206 -11.31 -14.02 -11.62
N VAL A 207 -10.02 -13.73 -11.45
CA VAL A 207 -8.84 -14.29 -12.05
C VAL A 207 -8.61 -15.64 -11.41
N SER A 208 -8.78 -16.66 -12.23
CA SER A 208 -8.45 -18.02 -11.85
C SER A 208 -6.94 -18.18 -11.92
N ALA A 209 -6.31 -18.40 -10.75
CA ALA A 209 -4.89 -18.74 -10.67
C ALA A 209 -4.56 -19.97 -11.55
N THR A 210 -5.47 -20.94 -11.64
CA THR A 210 -5.28 -22.13 -12.48
C THR A 210 -5.33 -21.82 -13.97
N VAL A 211 -6.19 -20.89 -14.40
CA VAL A 211 -6.17 -20.42 -15.80
C VAL A 211 -4.89 -19.65 -16.09
N LEU A 212 -4.47 -18.73 -15.23
CA LEU A 212 -3.21 -18.00 -15.44
C LEU A 212 -2.00 -18.94 -15.48
N ASP A 213 -1.91 -19.90 -14.57
CA ASP A 213 -0.81 -20.87 -14.52
C ASP A 213 -0.74 -21.75 -15.77
N ARG A 214 -1.88 -22.27 -16.22
CA ARG A 214 -1.95 -23.10 -17.44
C ARG A 214 -1.51 -22.34 -18.68
N GLU A 215 -1.82 -21.05 -18.74
CA GLU A 215 -1.58 -20.21 -19.91
C GLU A 215 -0.18 -19.58 -19.90
N ALA A 216 0.45 -19.49 -18.72
CA ALA A 216 1.78 -18.95 -18.53
C ALA A 216 2.87 -19.92 -19.01
N HIS A 217 3.35 -19.72 -20.23
CA HIS A 217 4.52 -20.40 -20.77
C HIS A 217 5.62 -19.38 -21.11
N GLY A 218 6.87 -19.86 -21.06
CA GLY A 218 8.03 -19.00 -21.31
C GLY A 218 8.11 -17.80 -20.36
N CYS A 219 8.34 -16.62 -20.92
CA CYS A 219 8.34 -15.35 -20.21
C CYS A 219 6.99 -14.64 -20.35
N VAL A 220 6.46 -14.16 -19.23
CA VAL A 220 5.15 -13.53 -19.09
C VAL A 220 5.33 -12.06 -18.74
N TRP A 221 4.91 -11.20 -19.65
CA TRP A 221 4.75 -9.78 -19.40
C TRP A 221 3.44 -9.52 -18.65
N VAL A 222 3.45 -8.66 -17.64
CA VAL A 222 2.21 -8.25 -16.97
C VAL A 222 2.19 -6.73 -16.80
N ARG A 223 1.01 -6.14 -16.96
CA ARG A 223 0.81 -4.75 -16.57
C ARG A 223 0.78 -4.61 -15.05
N GLU A 224 -0.02 -5.46 -14.40
CA GLU A 224 -0.13 -5.50 -12.95
C GLU A 224 0.64 -6.68 -12.35
N VAL A 225 1.68 -6.38 -11.56
CA VAL A 225 2.52 -7.38 -10.87
C VAL A 225 1.70 -8.34 -10.01
N GLN A 226 0.53 -7.93 -9.54
CA GLN A 226 -0.39 -8.80 -8.79
C GLN A 226 -0.79 -10.06 -9.56
N PHE A 227 -0.83 -10.05 -10.90
CA PHE A 227 -1.17 -11.26 -11.68
C PHE A 227 -0.04 -12.29 -11.64
N LEU A 228 1.21 -11.86 -11.54
CA LEU A 228 2.32 -12.80 -11.30
C LEU A 228 2.28 -13.39 -9.89
N ILE A 229 1.81 -12.63 -8.89
CA ILE A 229 1.67 -13.12 -7.52
C ILE A 229 0.55 -14.16 -7.45
N VAL A 230 -0.63 -13.86 -8.02
CA VAL A 230 -1.79 -14.78 -8.03
C VAL A 230 -1.47 -16.09 -8.76
N ALA A 231 -0.67 -16.03 -9.83
CA ALA A 231 -0.27 -17.19 -10.60
C ALA A 231 1.03 -17.87 -10.10
N ASP A 232 1.63 -17.38 -9.01
CA ASP A 232 2.96 -17.81 -8.53
C ASP A 232 4.02 -17.91 -9.64
N LEU A 233 4.09 -16.87 -10.48
CA LEU A 233 4.98 -16.80 -11.65
C LEU A 233 6.26 -16.04 -11.37
N SER A 234 6.27 -15.08 -10.44
CA SER A 234 7.42 -14.20 -10.21
C SER A 234 8.71 -14.98 -9.98
N ARG A 235 8.68 -15.99 -9.11
CA ARG A 235 9.85 -16.85 -8.84
C ARG A 235 10.29 -17.63 -10.08
N ARG A 236 9.34 -18.27 -10.77
CA ARG A 236 9.60 -19.09 -11.96
C ARG A 236 10.21 -18.26 -13.10
N GLN A 237 9.75 -17.02 -13.28
CA GLN A 237 10.32 -16.10 -14.27
C GLN A 237 11.78 -15.76 -13.96
N ILE A 238 12.09 -15.47 -12.69
CA ILE A 238 13.47 -15.19 -12.25
C ILE A 238 14.37 -16.40 -12.49
N GLU A 239 13.92 -17.59 -12.11
CA GLU A 239 14.69 -18.85 -12.30
C GLU A 239 14.94 -19.15 -13.78
N ARG A 240 14.05 -18.71 -14.69
CA ARG A 240 14.21 -18.84 -16.15
C ARG A 240 15.04 -17.72 -16.79
N GLY A 241 15.48 -16.74 -16.02
CA GLY A 241 16.19 -15.56 -16.56
C GLY A 241 15.29 -14.65 -17.40
N CYS A 242 13.97 -14.68 -17.19
CA CYS A 242 13.05 -13.77 -17.87
C CYS A 242 13.31 -12.32 -17.45
N PRO A 243 13.01 -11.34 -18.32
CA PRO A 243 13.10 -9.93 -17.96
C PRO A 243 12.25 -9.64 -16.71
N GLY A 244 12.83 -8.86 -15.79
CA GLY A 244 12.09 -8.35 -14.64
C GLY A 244 10.90 -7.52 -15.11
N GLN A 245 9.74 -7.71 -14.47
CA GLN A 245 8.58 -6.88 -14.74
C GLN A 245 8.74 -5.55 -14.03
N PRO A 246 8.75 -4.43 -14.75
CA PRO A 246 8.92 -3.15 -14.10
C PRO A 246 7.63 -2.73 -13.41
N ASP A 247 7.76 -1.93 -12.35
CA ASP A 247 6.62 -1.23 -11.77
C ASP A 247 6.18 -0.13 -12.75
N LEU A 248 5.29 -0.47 -13.68
CA LEU A 248 4.74 0.43 -14.69
C LEU A 248 4.20 1.73 -14.10
N PHE A 249 3.49 1.59 -12.99
CA PHE A 249 2.92 2.72 -12.29
C PHE A 249 4.03 3.60 -11.69
N GLY A 250 5.02 2.98 -11.05
CA GLY A 250 6.22 3.65 -10.54
C GLY A 250 7.00 4.40 -11.63
N MET A 251 7.27 3.74 -12.76
CA MET A 251 7.94 4.33 -13.92
C MET A 251 7.14 5.49 -14.51
N THR A 252 5.82 5.36 -14.62
CA THR A 252 4.96 6.43 -15.13
C THR A 252 5.06 7.67 -14.24
N ILE A 253 5.04 7.50 -12.92
CA ILE A 253 5.24 8.61 -11.98
C ILE A 253 6.62 9.23 -12.15
N ALA A 254 7.68 8.41 -12.25
CA ALA A 254 9.04 8.91 -12.45
C ALA A 254 9.13 9.72 -13.76
N THR A 255 8.52 9.23 -14.83
CA THR A 255 8.49 9.86 -16.15
C THR A 255 7.84 11.25 -16.11
N TYR A 256 6.73 11.42 -15.39
CA TYR A 256 6.09 12.73 -15.21
C TYR A 256 6.91 13.72 -14.36
N SER A 257 7.95 13.22 -13.69
CA SER A 257 8.87 14.03 -12.88
C SER A 257 10.04 14.59 -13.69
N GLU A 258 10.26 14.07 -14.91
CA GLU A 258 11.39 14.45 -15.76
C GLU A 258 11.23 15.88 -16.33
N PRO A 259 12.34 16.58 -16.67
CA PRO A 259 12.29 17.90 -17.29
C PRO A 259 11.54 17.92 -18.63
N ASP A 260 11.62 16.82 -19.39
CA ASP A 260 10.86 16.58 -20.62
C ASP A 260 10.03 15.29 -20.50
N PRO A 261 8.82 15.37 -19.93
CA PRO A 261 7.94 14.22 -19.76
C PRO A 261 7.55 13.56 -21.08
N ALA A 262 7.50 14.31 -22.20
CA ALA A 262 7.09 13.76 -23.49
C ALA A 262 8.16 12.84 -24.06
N ALA A 263 9.43 13.27 -24.03
CA ALA A 263 10.56 12.43 -24.41
C ALA A 263 10.68 11.20 -23.50
N ALA A 264 10.49 11.38 -22.20
CA ALA A 264 10.55 10.30 -21.22
C ALA A 264 9.42 9.27 -21.42
N LEU A 265 8.19 9.71 -21.70
CA LEU A 265 7.07 8.81 -22.03
C LEU A 265 7.32 8.04 -23.33
N ALA A 266 7.93 8.68 -24.33
CA ALA A 266 8.31 8.01 -25.57
C ALA A 266 9.43 6.97 -25.36
N ALA A 267 10.36 7.21 -24.44
CA ALA A 267 11.36 6.24 -24.03
C ALA A 267 10.72 5.04 -23.31
N LEU A 268 9.85 5.31 -22.33
CA LEU A 268 9.10 4.29 -21.62
C LEU A 268 8.28 3.40 -22.57
N ASP A 269 7.61 3.99 -23.57
CA ASP A 269 6.85 3.22 -24.58
C ASP A 269 7.74 2.27 -25.40
N ARG A 270 8.97 2.69 -25.73
CA ARG A 270 9.95 1.81 -26.41
C ARG A 270 10.42 0.69 -25.49
N ASP A 271 10.71 0.99 -24.23
CA ASP A 271 11.13 -0.01 -23.24
C ASP A 271 10.04 -1.05 -23.02
N LEU A 272 8.77 -0.63 -22.99
CA LEU A 272 7.63 -1.55 -22.89
C LEU A 272 7.48 -2.43 -24.13
N ALA A 273 7.67 -1.87 -25.32
CA ALA A 273 7.69 -2.67 -26.54
C ALA A 273 8.83 -3.70 -26.53
N GLN A 274 10.01 -3.32 -26.03
CA GLN A 274 11.15 -4.24 -25.89
C GLN A 274 10.86 -5.36 -24.86
N GLN A 275 10.22 -5.04 -23.74
CA GLN A 275 9.84 -6.06 -22.75
C GLN A 275 8.78 -7.02 -23.27
N LEU A 276 7.78 -6.50 -23.97
CA LEU A 276 6.83 -7.33 -24.72
C LEU A 276 7.58 -8.21 -25.70
N ALA A 277 8.58 -7.67 -26.41
CA ALA A 277 9.39 -8.40 -27.37
C ALA A 277 10.18 -9.58 -26.78
N LEU A 278 10.49 -9.53 -25.49
CA LEU A 278 11.18 -10.59 -24.75
C LEU A 278 10.22 -11.53 -24.01
N SER A 279 8.91 -11.40 -24.23
CA SER A 279 7.87 -12.19 -23.56
C SER A 279 7.06 -13.03 -24.54
N ASP A 280 6.67 -14.23 -24.14
CA ASP A 280 5.83 -15.18 -24.89
C ASP A 280 4.34 -14.94 -24.64
N VAL A 281 4.00 -14.46 -23.45
CA VAL A 281 2.62 -14.21 -23.00
C VAL A 281 2.53 -12.82 -22.39
N ALA A 282 1.40 -12.14 -22.56
CA ALA A 282 1.09 -10.91 -21.85
C ALA A 282 -0.25 -11.02 -21.11
N PHE A 283 -0.28 -10.66 -19.82
CA PHE A 283 -1.50 -10.52 -19.05
C PHE A 283 -1.89 -9.04 -18.97
N LEU A 284 -3.07 -8.74 -19.52
CA LEU A 284 -3.59 -7.39 -19.66
C LEU A 284 -4.97 -7.29 -19.02
N GLN A 285 -5.38 -6.08 -18.61
CA GLN A 285 -6.74 -5.87 -18.14
C GLN A 285 -7.76 -6.14 -19.25
N ALA A 286 -8.79 -6.93 -18.97
CA ALA A 286 -9.74 -7.37 -19.98
C ALA A 286 -10.64 -6.25 -20.52
N HIS A 287 -10.98 -5.26 -19.68
CA HIS A 287 -11.89 -4.17 -20.07
C HIS A 287 -11.20 -3.08 -20.89
N ASP A 288 -9.89 -2.91 -20.73
CA ASP A 288 -9.07 -2.05 -21.58
C ASP A 288 -7.62 -2.57 -21.64
N PRO A 289 -7.33 -3.56 -22.51
CA PRO A 289 -6.01 -4.20 -22.58
C PRO A 289 -4.92 -3.28 -23.13
N ARG A 290 -5.25 -2.05 -23.53
CA ARG A 290 -4.34 -1.12 -24.21
C ARG A 290 -4.22 0.25 -23.53
N GLN A 291 -4.95 0.49 -22.45
CA GLN A 291 -5.07 1.79 -21.78
C GLN A 291 -3.73 2.49 -21.50
N ASP A 292 -2.74 1.70 -21.06
CA ASP A 292 -1.44 2.22 -20.57
C ASP A 292 -0.28 1.94 -21.52
N LEU A 293 -0.57 1.35 -22.69
CA LEU A 293 0.46 1.12 -23.70
C LEU A 293 0.58 2.38 -24.56
N GLY A 294 1.80 2.86 -24.80
CA GLY A 294 2.00 3.92 -25.78
C GLY A 294 1.84 3.40 -27.22
N PRO A 295 1.94 4.28 -28.23
CA PRO A 295 1.72 3.92 -29.63
C PRO A 295 2.68 2.84 -30.18
N VAL A 296 3.91 2.77 -29.68
CA VAL A 296 4.90 1.77 -30.09
C VAL A 296 4.54 0.41 -29.48
N ALA A 297 4.36 0.33 -28.16
CA ALA A 297 3.99 -0.91 -27.48
C ALA A 297 2.64 -1.45 -27.96
N ARG A 298 1.63 -0.60 -28.19
CA ARG A 298 0.34 -1.01 -28.78
C ARG A 298 0.49 -1.65 -30.15
N ARG A 299 1.30 -1.05 -31.03
CA ARG A 299 1.55 -1.59 -32.38
C ARG A 299 2.31 -2.90 -32.30
N TYR A 300 3.28 -3.01 -31.39
CA TYR A 300 4.01 -4.26 -31.18
C TYR A 300 3.07 -5.38 -30.71
N LEU A 301 2.30 -5.13 -29.64
CA LEU A 301 1.31 -6.08 -29.13
C LEU A 301 0.33 -6.53 -30.24
N ALA A 302 -0.23 -5.59 -31.01
CA ALA A 302 -1.21 -5.92 -32.05
C ALA A 302 -0.63 -6.73 -33.22
N ARG A 303 0.67 -6.66 -33.47
CA ARG A 303 1.34 -7.40 -34.56
C ARG A 303 1.79 -8.79 -34.13
N HIS A 304 2.33 -8.89 -32.92
CA HIS A 304 3.04 -10.08 -32.45
C HIS A 304 2.24 -10.91 -31.46
N PHE A 305 1.09 -10.42 -30.98
CA PHE A 305 0.25 -11.14 -30.03
C PHE A 305 -1.20 -11.22 -30.49
N VAL A 306 -1.85 -12.32 -30.13
CA VAL A 306 -3.29 -12.52 -30.30
C VAL A 306 -3.97 -12.63 -28.95
N ALA A 307 -5.15 -12.00 -28.85
CA ALA A 307 -6.00 -12.13 -27.68
C ALA A 307 -6.49 -13.58 -27.55
N GLY A 308 -6.30 -14.15 -26.37
CA GLY A 308 -6.73 -15.47 -25.96
C GLY A 308 -7.87 -15.41 -24.93
N PRO A 309 -7.97 -16.40 -24.03
CA PRO A 309 -9.06 -16.46 -23.06
C PRO A 309 -8.97 -15.32 -22.04
N THR A 310 -10.14 -14.96 -21.50
CA THR A 310 -10.29 -14.01 -20.40
C THR A 310 -10.62 -14.76 -19.12
N THR A 311 -9.97 -14.39 -18.01
CA THR A 311 -10.31 -14.88 -16.67
C THR A 311 -10.46 -13.71 -15.71
N GLY A 312 -11.69 -13.47 -15.27
CA GLY A 312 -12.03 -12.30 -14.46
C GLY A 312 -11.71 -11.00 -15.19
N SER A 313 -10.83 -10.19 -14.60
CA SER A 313 -10.37 -8.93 -15.20
C SER A 313 -9.13 -9.07 -16.07
N VAL A 314 -8.66 -10.28 -16.37
CA VAL A 314 -7.42 -10.51 -17.13
C VAL A 314 -7.73 -11.10 -18.49
N GLN A 315 -7.28 -10.46 -19.55
CA GLN A 315 -7.20 -11.02 -20.89
C GLN A 315 -5.77 -11.49 -21.15
N ILE A 316 -5.65 -12.73 -21.61
CA ILE A 316 -4.37 -13.37 -21.88
C ILE A 316 -4.04 -13.16 -23.35
N TRP A 317 -2.87 -12.65 -23.65
CA TRP A 317 -2.37 -12.44 -25.00
C TRP A 317 -1.21 -13.38 -25.26
N ARG A 318 -1.27 -14.17 -26.33
CA ARG A 318 -0.21 -15.13 -26.67
C ARG A 318 0.54 -14.63 -27.89
N ARG A 319 1.86 -14.77 -27.86
CA ARG A 319 2.70 -14.44 -29.00
C ARG A 319 2.40 -15.37 -30.19
N THR A 320 2.46 -14.83 -31.40
CA THR A 320 2.25 -15.58 -32.65
C THR A 320 3.54 -15.95 -33.39
N ASP A 321 4.63 -15.26 -33.12
CA ASP A 321 5.96 -15.48 -33.70
C ASP A 321 6.94 -16.10 -32.69
N PRO A 322 8.01 -16.79 -33.13
CA PRO A 322 9.05 -17.25 -32.21
C PRO A 322 9.84 -16.07 -31.63
N VAL A 323 10.15 -16.11 -30.32
CA VAL A 323 10.97 -15.11 -29.63
C VAL A 323 12.37 -15.07 -30.27
N GLY A 324 12.81 -13.87 -30.68
CA GLY A 324 14.15 -13.66 -31.27
C GLY A 324 14.16 -13.35 -32.77
N ALA A 325 13.01 -13.29 -33.45
CA ALA A 325 12.92 -12.84 -34.85
C ALA A 325 12.99 -11.30 -35.00
N LEU A 326 13.62 -10.58 -34.06
CA LEU A 326 13.93 -9.16 -34.21
C LEU A 326 15.20 -9.01 -35.06
N GLY A 327 15.02 -9.16 -36.38
CA GLY A 327 15.95 -8.69 -37.41
C GLY A 327 15.46 -7.38 -38.00
#